data_AF-A0A3D9R0B3-F1
#
_entry.id   AF-A0A3D9R0B3-F1
#
_cell.length_a   1.000
_cell.length_b   1.000
_cell.length_c   1.000
_cell.angle_alpha   90.00
_cell.angle_beta   90.00
_cell.angle_gamma   90.00
#
_symmetry.space_group_name_H-M   'P 1'
#
loop_
_entity.id
_entity.type
_entity.pdbx_description
1 polymer ?
#
loop_
_entity_poly.entity_id
_entity_poly.type
_entity_poly.pdbx_seq_one_letter_code
_entity_poly.pdbx_strand_id
1 'polypeptide(L)'
;MNDQTNFELGLATVTSNGLHFNGLVYTCATMVKKKWFEYATVEGGWKVIILYDPRNLSNILIFEIDSIDLASSVHLPEETEETHQYQSAIRVLKEQLRRAKRNK
;
A
#
# COMPACT_ATOMS: atom_id res chain seq x y z
N MET A 1 -21.03 11.53 24.77
CA MET A 1 -19.86 11.43 23.88
C MET A 1 -20.22 10.34 22.86
N ASN A 2 -20.98 10.71 21.84
CA ASN A 2 -21.47 9.76 20.83
C ASN A 2 -20.60 9.92 19.59
N ASP A 3 -19.46 9.22 19.55
CA ASP A 3 -18.88 8.90 18.24
C ASP A 3 -19.78 7.84 17.61
N GLN A 4 -20.83 8.31 16.93
CA GLN A 4 -21.45 7.51 15.89
C GLN A 4 -20.40 7.35 14.79
N THR A 5 -19.60 6.30 14.92
CA THR A 5 -18.64 5.89 13.90
C THR A 5 -19.48 5.45 12.70
N ASN A 6 -19.74 6.38 11.79
CA ASN A 6 -20.54 6.16 10.62
C ASN A 6 -19.61 5.55 9.55
N PHE A 7 -19.52 4.23 9.55
CA PHE A 7 -18.77 3.51 8.53
C PHE A 7 -19.63 3.31 7.28
N GLU A 8 -19.05 3.53 6.11
CA GLU A 8 -19.69 3.34 4.81
C GLU A 8 -19.09 2.15 4.08
N LEU A 9 -19.93 1.47 3.28
CA LEU A 9 -19.51 0.38 2.43
C LEU A 9 -19.16 0.90 1.04
N GLY A 10 -17.99 0.52 0.55
CA GLY A 10 -17.48 0.86 -0.77
C GLY A 10 -17.06 -0.37 -1.56
N LEU A 11 -16.95 -0.22 -2.88
CA LEU A 11 -16.34 -1.21 -3.76
C LEU A 11 -14.95 -0.75 -4.15
N ALA A 12 -13.95 -1.52 -3.76
CA ALA A 12 -12.55 -1.27 -4.12
C ALA A 12 -12.06 -2.33 -5.11
N THR A 13 -11.11 -1.96 -5.97
CA THR A 13 -10.59 -2.85 -7.02
C THR A 13 -9.17 -3.27 -6.68
N VAL A 14 -8.95 -4.56 -6.47
CA VAL A 14 -7.62 -5.14 -6.31
C VAL A 14 -6.95 -5.17 -7.68
N THR A 15 -5.77 -4.57 -7.78
CA THR A 15 -4.91 -4.59 -8.97
C THR A 15 -3.55 -5.20 -8.60
N SER A 16 -2.69 -5.44 -9.59
CA SER A 16 -1.32 -5.87 -9.36
C SER A 16 -0.50 -4.91 -8.50
N ASN A 17 -0.89 -3.63 -8.44
CA ASN A 17 -0.14 -2.59 -7.72
C ASN A 17 -0.69 -2.33 -6.32
N GLY A 18 -1.88 -2.81 -5.98
CA GLY A 18 -2.55 -2.42 -4.75
C GLY A 18 -4.06 -2.56 -4.82
N LEU A 19 -4.74 -2.22 -3.71
CA LEU A 19 -6.18 -2.05 -3.69
C LEU A 19 -6.52 -0.59 -4.01
N HIS A 20 -7.14 -0.36 -5.16
CA HIS A 20 -7.52 0.97 -5.61
C HIS A 20 -8.92 1.32 -5.13
N PHE A 21 -9.05 2.41 -4.38
CA PHE A 21 -10.33 2.94 -3.93
C PHE A 21 -10.28 4.47 -3.89
N ASN A 22 -11.25 5.13 -4.53
CA ASN A 22 -11.38 6.59 -4.54
C ASN A 22 -10.10 7.37 -4.92
N GLY A 23 -9.29 6.83 -5.86
CA GLY A 23 -8.03 7.42 -6.28
C GLY A 23 -6.83 7.16 -5.35
N LEU A 24 -7.06 6.49 -4.21
CA LEU A 24 -6.02 6.08 -3.28
C LEU A 24 -5.67 4.61 -3.47
N VAL A 25 -4.42 4.27 -3.17
CA VAL A 25 -3.93 2.89 -3.18
C VAL A 25 -3.77 2.42 -1.75
N TYR A 26 -4.34 1.26 -1.45
CA TYR A 26 -4.34 0.64 -0.14
C TYR A 26 -3.58 -0.69 -0.21
N THR A 27 -2.87 -1.00 0.87
CA THR A 27 -2.24 -2.32 1.02
C THR A 27 -2.46 -2.84 2.43
N CYS A 28 -2.42 -4.17 2.57
CA CYS A 28 -2.49 -4.84 3.84
C CYS A 28 -1.46 -5.97 3.87
N ALA A 29 -0.91 -6.26 5.05
CA ALA A 29 -0.05 -7.42 5.26
C ALA A 29 -0.74 -8.72 4.84
N THR A 30 -2.05 -8.84 5.02
CA THR A 30 -2.81 -10.03 4.61
C THR A 30 -2.86 -10.19 3.09
N MET A 31 -2.99 -9.09 2.32
CA MET A 31 -2.92 -9.16 0.85
C MET A 31 -1.57 -9.69 0.37
N VAL A 32 -0.49 -9.24 0.99
CA VAL A 32 0.87 -9.70 0.68
C VAL A 32 1.00 -11.18 1.02
N LYS A 33 0.54 -11.60 2.20
CA LYS A 33 0.56 -13.01 2.62
C LYS A 33 -0.26 -13.92 1.70
N LYS A 34 -1.43 -13.46 1.27
CA LYS A 34 -2.33 -14.17 0.34
C LYS A 34 -1.93 -13.98 -1.12
N LYS A 35 -0.83 -13.27 -1.42
CA LYS A 35 -0.32 -13.02 -2.78
C LYS A 35 -1.34 -12.40 -3.73
N TRP A 36 -2.22 -11.53 -3.22
CA TRP A 36 -3.29 -10.93 -4.02
C TRP A 36 -2.75 -10.19 -5.25
N PHE A 37 -1.60 -9.54 -5.14
CA PHE A 37 -0.96 -8.83 -6.26
C PHE A 37 -0.51 -9.79 -7.37
N GLU A 38 -0.02 -10.98 -7.02
CA GLU A 38 0.35 -12.02 -7.99
C GLU A 38 -0.91 -12.56 -8.69
N TYR A 39 -1.94 -12.89 -7.93
CA TYR A 39 -3.22 -13.36 -8.48
C TYR A 39 -3.85 -12.29 -9.38
N ALA A 40 -3.86 -11.03 -8.98
CA ALA A 40 -4.42 -9.94 -9.78
C ALA A 40 -3.63 -9.70 -11.07
N THR A 41 -2.35 -10.07 -11.10
CA THR A 41 -1.52 -10.02 -12.31
C THR A 41 -1.87 -11.17 -13.27
N VAL A 42 -2.14 -12.37 -12.73
CA VAL A 42 -2.40 -13.59 -13.53
C VAL A 42 -3.85 -13.67 -13.99
N GLU A 43 -4.81 -13.53 -13.07
CA GLU A 43 -6.25 -13.68 -13.29
C GLU A 43 -6.93 -12.36 -13.71
N GLY A 44 -6.26 -11.23 -13.46
CA GLY A 44 -6.85 -9.90 -13.60
C GLY A 44 -7.43 -9.37 -12.29
N GLY A 45 -7.56 -8.05 -12.20
CA GLY A 45 -8.05 -7.39 -10.99
C GLY A 45 -9.53 -7.69 -10.70
N TRP A 46 -9.89 -7.82 -9.42
CA TRP A 46 -11.26 -8.06 -8.97
C TRP A 46 -11.73 -7.01 -7.98
N LYS A 47 -13.05 -6.95 -7.75
CA LYS A 47 -13.65 -6.01 -6.81
C LYS A 47 -13.91 -6.68 -5.47
N VAL A 48 -13.61 -5.98 -4.39
CA VAL A 48 -13.87 -6.40 -3.01
C VAL A 48 -14.72 -5.34 -2.31
N ILE A 49 -15.53 -5.78 -1.35
CA ILE A 49 -16.30 -4.90 -0.50
C ILE A 49 -15.38 -4.40 0.60
N ILE A 50 -15.36 -3.09 0.80
CA ILE A 50 -14.61 -2.45 1.87
C ILE A 50 -15.55 -1.66 2.76
N LEU A 51 -15.15 -1.49 4.00
CA LEU A 51 -15.76 -0.61 4.98
C LEU A 51 -14.75 0.51 5.27
N TYR A 52 -15.13 1.74 5.00
CA TYR A 52 -14.29 2.92 5.20
C TYR A 52 -15.01 3.95 6.05
N ASP A 53 -14.25 4.82 6.71
CA ASP A 53 -14.81 5.99 7.36
C ASP A 53 -14.63 7.19 6.41
N PRO A 54 -15.71 7.88 5.98
CA PRO A 54 -15.59 9.06 5.12
C PRO A 54 -14.78 10.19 5.78
N ARG A 55 -14.63 10.20 7.12
CA ARG A 55 -13.79 11.15 7.85
C ARG A 55 -12.33 10.71 7.92
N ASN A 56 -12.06 9.41 7.76
CA ASN A 56 -10.72 8.85 7.88
C ASN A 56 -10.44 7.78 6.83
N LEU A 57 -9.95 8.24 5.67
CA LEU A 57 -9.54 7.40 4.56
C LEU A 57 -8.14 6.77 4.74
N SER A 58 -7.48 6.97 5.89
CA SER A 58 -6.12 6.45 6.12
C SER A 58 -6.11 4.94 6.25
N ASN A 59 -7.17 4.38 6.84
CA ASN A 59 -7.35 2.95 7.05
C ASN A 59 -8.74 2.53 6.59
N ILE A 60 -8.80 1.42 5.88
CA ILE A 60 -10.05 0.80 5.42
C ILE A 60 -10.06 -0.66 5.84
N LEU A 61 -11.24 -1.18 6.15
CA LEU A 61 -11.45 -2.59 6.46
C LEU A 61 -11.93 -3.28 5.19
N ILE A 62 -11.37 -4.45 4.89
CA ILE A 62 -11.76 -5.26 3.75
C ILE A 62 -12.61 -6.39 4.29
N PHE A 63 -13.81 -6.51 3.74
CA PHE A 63 -14.69 -7.63 4.05
C PHE A 63 -14.44 -8.74 3.03
N GLU A 64 -13.82 -9.81 3.50
CA GLU A 64 -13.76 -11.08 2.81
C GLU A 64 -14.80 -12.04 3.42
N ILE A 65 -15.11 -13.12 2.70
CA ILE A 65 -16.16 -14.09 3.08
C ILE A 65 -15.91 -14.69 4.47
N ASP A 66 -14.63 -14.90 4.83
CA ASP A 66 -14.22 -15.54 6.09
C ASP A 66 -13.34 -14.65 6.99
N SER A 67 -12.93 -13.46 6.54
CA SER A 67 -12.03 -12.60 7.32
C SER A 67 -12.26 -11.11 7.06
N ILE A 68 -12.01 -10.31 8.10
CA ILE A 68 -11.97 -8.86 8.01
C ILE A 68 -10.52 -8.44 8.16
N ASP A 69 -9.98 -7.76 7.14
CA ASP A 69 -8.58 -7.36 7.08
C ASP A 69 -8.42 -5.84 7.04
N LEU A 70 -7.53 -5.29 7.87
CA LEU A 70 -7.27 -3.85 7.92
C LEU A 70 -6.22 -3.47 6.88
N ALA A 71 -6.60 -2.69 5.86
CA ALA A 71 -5.68 -2.10 4.90
C ALA A 71 -5.39 -0.64 5.24
N SER A 72 -4.14 -0.25 5.07
CA SER A 72 -3.69 1.13 5.23
C SER A 72 -3.38 1.73 3.87
N SER A 73 -3.72 3.01 3.71
CA SER A 73 -3.34 3.76 2.51
C SER A 73 -1.82 3.81 2.40
N VAL A 74 -1.31 3.45 1.24
CA VAL A 74 0.10 3.61 0.91
C VAL A 74 0.18 4.86 0.08
N HIS A 75 0.63 5.94 0.71
CA HIS A 75 1.10 7.07 -0.06
C HIS A 75 2.40 6.63 -0.72
N LEU A 76 2.41 6.47 -2.05
CA LEU A 76 3.68 6.50 -2.76
C LEU A 76 4.27 7.87 -2.44
N PRO A 77 5.44 7.95 -1.77
CA PRO A 77 6.07 9.23 -1.55
C PRO A 77 6.22 9.88 -2.92
N GLU A 78 5.63 11.05 -3.09
CA GLU A 78 5.79 11.85 -4.29
C GLU A 78 7.31 12.00 -4.48
N GLU A 79 7.82 11.60 -5.65
CA GLU A 79 9.23 11.73 -5.97
C GLU A 79 9.56 13.22 -6.05
N THR A 80 9.87 13.82 -4.91
CA THR A 80 10.41 15.17 -4.85
C THR A 80 11.84 15.16 -5.33
N GLU A 81 12.28 16.27 -5.92
CA GLU A 81 13.68 16.48 -6.33
C GLU A 81 14.66 16.19 -5.17
N GLU A 82 14.24 16.51 -3.95
CA GLU A 82 14.99 16.25 -2.71
C GLU A 82 15.18 14.75 -2.44
N THR A 83 14.13 13.95 -2.69
CA THR A 83 14.17 12.48 -2.55
C THR A 83 15.15 11.87 -3.55
N HIS A 84 15.14 12.35 -4.80
CA HIS A 84 16.08 11.91 -5.84
C HIS A 84 17.54 12.21 -5.47
N GLN A 85 17.82 13.42 -4.99
CA GLN A 85 19.16 13.80 -4.55
C GLN A 85 19.66 12.93 -3.40
N TYR A 86 18.82 12.72 -2.38
CA TYR A 86 19.17 11.90 -1.23
C TYR A 86 19.43 10.43 -1.61
N GLN A 87 18.57 9.84 -2.44
CA GLN A 87 18.74 8.47 -2.92
C GLN A 87 20.03 8.31 -3.75
N SER A 88 20.37 9.31 -4.58
CA SER A 88 21.62 9.29 -5.36
C SER A 88 22.86 9.34 -4.46
N ALA A 89 22.84 10.18 -3.42
CA ALA A 89 23.94 10.29 -2.46
C ALA A 89 24.15 8.96 -1.71
N ILE A 90 23.07 8.33 -1.22
CA ILE A 90 23.16 7.00 -0.59
C ILE A 90 23.79 5.97 -1.52
N ARG A 91 23.42 5.99 -2.81
CA ARG A 91 23.94 5.03 -3.79
C ARG A 91 25.46 5.20 -3.97
N VAL A 92 25.93 6.43 -4.08
CA VAL A 92 27.37 6.75 -4.16
C VAL A 92 28.09 6.32 -2.89
N LEU A 93 27.57 6.65 -1.70
CA LEU A 93 28.18 6.26 -0.43
C LEU A 93 28.27 4.73 -0.27
N LYS A 94 27.21 4.00 -0.63
CA LYS A 94 27.22 2.53 -0.61
C LYS A 94 28.31 1.96 -1.52
N GLU A 95 28.52 2.56 -2.68
CA GLU A 95 29.53 2.11 -3.63
C GLU A 95 30.96 2.38 -3.14
N GLN A 96 31.19 3.55 -2.53
CA GLN A 96 32.46 3.88 -1.89
C GLN A 96 32.78 2.95 -0.72
N LEU A 97 31.81 2.68 0.15
CA LEU A 97 31.97 1.73 1.26
C LEU A 97 32.24 0.30 0.78
N ARG A 98 31.60 -0.14 -0.33
CA ARG A 98 31.91 -1.44 -0.96
C ARG A 98 33.34 -1.51 -1.47
N ARG A 99 33.85 -0.44 -2.09
CA ARG A 99 35.24 -0.36 -2.57
C ARG A 99 36.23 -0.34 -1.40
N ALA A 100 35.95 0.43 -0.35
CA ALA A 100 36.78 0.50 0.85
C ALA A 100 36.85 -0.83 1.62
N LYS A 101 35.76 -1.61 1.68
CA LYS A 101 35.76 -2.97 2.24
C LYS A 101 36.48 -4.01 1.39
N ARG A 102 36.63 -3.77 0.09
CA ARG A 102 37.25 -4.70 -0.87
C ARG A 102 38.77 -4.48 -1.01
N ASN A 103 39.27 -3.33 -0.56
CA ASN A 103 40.70 -2.98 -0.53
C ASN A 103 41.36 -3.22 0.85
N LYS A 104 40.75 -4.02 1.72
CA LYS A 104 41.28 -4.44 3.02
C LYS A 104 41.27 -5.96 3.09
#